data_AF-A0A7S0X9S8-F1
#
_entry.id   AF-A0A7S0X9S8-F1
#
_cell.length_a   1.000
_cell.length_b   1.000
_cell.length_c   1.000
_cell.angle_alpha   90.00
_cell.angle_beta   90.00
_cell.angle_gamma   90.00
#
_symmetry.space_group_name_H-M   'P 1'
#
loop_
_entity.id
_entity.type
_entity.pdbx_description
1 polymer ?
#
loop_
_entity_poly.entity_id
_entity_poly.type
_entity_poly.pdbx_seq_one_letter_code
_entity_poly.pdbx_strand_id
1 'polypeptide(L)'
;CADYHGFTPLFAALDAGADASVINLLRDGGATLVPDDATAFPGRRTQETWLANHVNNLIEERQVDKAREFLECGVDMNRKAGYDQRTPVHVAATVTGCEDLLAWMLESGGNPNTTNRKGYTALAEAIETGCTQATKVLKSHGALLGGPDTIKLLSTACVNGDLNGVLAILGRAGGGAG
;
A
#
# COMPACT_ATOMS: atom_id res chain seq x y z
N CYS A 1 -8.07 20.85 16.98
CA CYS A 1 -8.41 20.05 18.19
C CYS A 1 -9.09 18.76 17.77
N ALA A 2 -8.75 17.63 18.39
CA ALA A 2 -9.38 16.34 18.15
C ALA A 2 -10.70 16.19 18.92
N ASP A 3 -11.56 15.27 18.49
CA ASP A 3 -12.78 14.87 19.19
C ASP A 3 -12.48 14.01 20.43
N TYR A 4 -13.53 13.55 21.13
CA TYR A 4 -13.40 12.70 22.33
C TYR A 4 -12.79 11.32 22.06
N HIS A 5 -12.64 10.93 20.80
CA HIS A 5 -12.00 9.69 20.36
C HIS A 5 -10.54 9.90 19.91
N GLY A 6 -10.05 11.14 19.94
CA GLY A 6 -8.72 11.49 19.47
C GLY A 6 -8.62 11.64 17.95
N PHE A 7 -9.74 11.75 17.23
CA PHE A 7 -9.77 11.99 15.79
C PHE A 7 -9.90 13.46 15.45
N THR A 8 -9.19 13.92 14.43
CA THR A 8 -9.34 15.30 13.95
C THR A 8 -10.60 15.44 13.08
N PRO A 9 -11.12 16.68 12.91
CA PRO A 9 -12.24 16.92 12.02
C PRO A 9 -11.98 16.47 10.58
N LEU A 10 -10.75 16.63 10.08
CA LEU A 10 -10.37 16.17 8.74
C LEU A 10 -10.38 14.64 8.65
N PHE A 11 -9.85 13.94 9.66
CA PHE A 11 -9.92 12.48 9.73
C PHE A 11 -11.37 11.99 9.71
N ALA A 12 -12.21 12.54 10.59
CA ALA A 12 -13.61 12.12 10.69
C ALA A 12 -14.40 12.39 9.40
N ALA A 13 -14.12 13.50 8.70
CA ALA A 13 -14.74 13.81 7.42
C ALA A 13 -14.37 12.77 6.34
N LEU A 14 -13.09 12.38 6.25
CA LEU A 14 -12.63 11.36 5.31
C LEU A 14 -13.18 9.97 5.65
N ASP A 15 -13.11 9.57 6.92
CA ASP A 15 -13.58 8.27 7.39
C ASP A 15 -15.10 8.09 7.16
N ALA A 16 -15.87 9.16 7.39
CA ALA A 16 -17.31 9.19 7.14
C ALA A 16 -17.68 9.28 5.65
N GLY A 17 -16.72 9.57 4.75
CA GLY A 17 -16.99 9.82 3.33
C GLY A 17 -17.80 11.11 3.11
N ALA A 18 -17.41 12.19 3.80
CA ALA A 18 -18.01 13.52 3.63
C ALA A 18 -17.75 14.07 2.22
N ASP A 19 -18.57 15.05 1.80
CA ASP A 19 -18.42 15.69 0.50
C ASP A 19 -17.02 16.31 0.32
N ALA A 20 -16.49 16.22 -0.91
CA ALA A 20 -15.17 16.76 -1.26
C ALA A 20 -15.04 18.25 -0.93
N SER A 21 -16.13 19.03 -0.98
CA SER A 21 -16.13 20.45 -0.59
C SER A 21 -15.84 20.63 0.89
N VAL A 22 -16.37 19.74 1.75
CA VAL A 22 -16.11 19.75 3.20
C VAL A 22 -14.65 19.38 3.48
N ILE A 23 -14.15 18.34 2.81
CA ILE A 23 -12.75 17.90 2.94
C ILE A 23 -11.80 19.03 2.50
N ASN A 24 -12.06 19.63 1.33
CA ASN A 24 -11.26 20.74 0.81
C ASN A 24 -11.28 21.96 1.73
N LEU A 25 -12.44 22.33 2.27
CA LEU A 25 -12.56 23.46 3.21
C LEU A 25 -11.77 23.21 4.49
N LEU A 26 -11.84 21.99 5.04
CA LEU A 26 -11.07 21.61 6.23
C LEU A 26 -9.56 21.65 5.94
N ARG A 27 -9.14 21.15 4.77
CA ARG A 27 -7.74 21.19 4.33
C ARG A 27 -7.23 22.62 4.16
N ASP A 28 -7.98 23.47 3.46
CA ASP A 28 -7.63 24.87 3.21
C ASP A 28 -7.64 25.69 4.50
N GLY A 29 -8.47 25.29 5.48
CA GLY A 29 -8.49 25.81 6.84
C GLY A 29 -7.33 25.33 7.73
N GLY A 30 -6.42 24.49 7.21
CA GLY A 30 -5.26 23.98 7.95
C GLY A 30 -5.57 22.84 8.90
N ALA A 31 -6.71 22.15 8.76
CA ALA A 31 -6.98 20.96 9.56
C ALA A 31 -6.01 19.83 9.17
N THR A 32 -5.46 19.16 10.18
CA THR A 32 -4.53 18.04 10.02
C THR A 32 -5.26 16.70 10.12
N LEU A 33 -4.72 15.64 9.52
CA LEU A 33 -5.26 14.27 9.63
C LEU A 33 -5.10 13.66 11.02
N VAL A 34 -4.20 14.22 11.82
CA VAL A 34 -3.83 13.67 13.12
C VAL A 34 -3.70 14.79 14.14
N PRO A 35 -4.04 14.53 15.42
CA PRO A 35 -4.00 15.58 16.43
C PRO A 35 -2.57 16.12 16.62
N ASP A 36 -2.46 17.39 16.97
CA ASP A 36 -1.16 18.00 17.31
C ASP A 36 -0.56 17.41 18.62
N ASP A 37 -1.39 16.74 19.43
CA ASP A 37 -0.99 16.18 20.71
C ASP A 37 -0.73 14.66 20.60
N ALA A 38 0.54 14.29 20.70
CA ALA A 38 1.03 12.91 20.69
C ALA A 38 0.49 12.03 21.83
N THR A 39 -0.19 12.61 22.83
CA THR A 39 -0.73 11.88 23.99
C THR A 39 -2.10 11.23 23.75
N ALA A 40 -2.79 11.55 22.65
CA ALA A 40 -4.11 10.99 22.34
C ALA A 40 -4.11 9.46 22.10
N PHE A 41 -2.95 8.85 21.85
CA PHE A 41 -2.83 7.41 21.56
C PHE A 41 -1.73 6.72 22.39
N PRO A 42 -1.94 6.52 23.70
CA PRO A 42 -0.97 5.81 24.53
C PRO A 42 -0.87 4.35 24.11
N GLY A 43 0.33 3.92 23.67
CA GLY A 43 0.67 2.51 23.45
C GLY A 43 0.62 1.99 22.00
N ARG A 44 0.28 2.83 21.00
CA ARG A 44 0.44 2.46 19.59
C ARG A 44 1.73 3.06 19.01
N ARG A 45 2.46 2.27 18.21
CA ARG A 45 3.59 2.73 17.38
C ARG A 45 3.17 4.02 16.67
N THR A 46 4.04 5.04 16.72
CA THR A 46 3.92 6.44 16.22
C THR A 46 2.66 6.80 15.41
N GLN A 47 2.09 7.98 15.67
CA GLN A 47 0.92 8.58 14.98
C GLN A 47 0.86 8.35 13.46
N GLU A 48 1.99 8.52 12.76
CA GLU A 48 2.11 8.27 11.31
C GLU A 48 1.98 6.79 10.92
N THR A 49 2.43 5.87 11.78
CA THR A 49 2.29 4.43 11.59
C THR A 49 0.83 4.00 11.69
N TRP A 50 0.04 4.65 12.56
CA TRP A 50 -1.38 4.36 12.68
C TRP A 50 -2.16 4.78 11.43
N LEU A 51 -1.91 5.98 10.89
CA LEU A 51 -2.52 6.43 9.63
C LEU A 51 -2.20 5.48 8.47
N ALA A 52 -0.92 5.11 8.32
CA ALA A 52 -0.52 4.14 7.32
C ALA A 52 -1.19 2.77 7.52
N ASN A 53 -1.40 2.35 8.77
CA ASN A 53 -2.16 1.13 9.07
C ASN A 53 -3.64 1.25 8.73
N HIS A 54 -4.24 2.43 8.95
CA HIS A 54 -5.64 2.67 8.59
C HIS A 54 -5.82 2.62 7.06
N VAL A 55 -4.93 3.27 6.29
CA VAL A 55 -4.92 3.16 4.83
C VAL A 55 -4.75 1.71 4.37
N ASN A 56 -3.84 0.95 5.00
CA ASN A 56 -3.71 -0.48 4.72
C ASN A 56 -5.05 -1.22 4.90
N ASN A 57 -5.73 -1.01 6.03
CA ASN A 57 -7.03 -1.65 6.28
C ASN A 57 -8.09 -1.23 5.24
N LEU A 58 -8.16 0.05 4.85
CA LEU A 58 -9.08 0.52 3.81
C LEU A 58 -8.86 -0.20 2.47
N ILE A 59 -7.59 -0.44 2.11
CA ILE A 59 -7.25 -1.19 0.88
C ILE A 59 -7.66 -2.66 1.01
N GLU A 60 -7.43 -3.30 2.17
CA GLU A 60 -7.87 -4.69 2.41
C GLU A 60 -9.40 -4.82 2.34
N GLU A 61 -10.13 -3.82 2.84
CA GLU A 61 -11.59 -3.73 2.76
C GLU A 61 -12.11 -3.27 1.39
N ARG A 62 -11.22 -3.02 0.42
CA ARG A 62 -11.54 -2.54 -0.94
C ARG A 62 -12.21 -1.17 -0.98
N GLN A 63 -12.03 -0.36 0.06
CA GLN A 63 -12.43 1.04 0.11
C GLN A 63 -11.38 1.93 -0.62
N VAL A 64 -11.20 1.67 -1.92
CA VAL A 64 -10.14 2.27 -2.75
C VAL A 64 -10.23 3.79 -2.80
N ASP A 65 -11.44 4.34 -2.95
CA ASP A 65 -11.65 5.79 -3.03
C ASP A 65 -11.23 6.48 -1.74
N LYS A 66 -11.65 5.96 -0.58
CA LYS A 66 -11.22 6.49 0.72
C LYS A 66 -9.72 6.34 0.91
N ALA A 67 -9.15 5.18 0.61
CA ALA A 67 -7.71 4.97 0.71
C ALA A 67 -6.93 6.01 -0.11
N ARG A 68 -7.41 6.31 -1.33
CA ARG A 68 -6.83 7.34 -2.19
C ARG A 68 -6.96 8.74 -1.56
N GLU A 69 -8.13 9.13 -1.08
CA GLU A 69 -8.33 10.44 -0.45
C GLU A 69 -7.41 10.66 0.76
N PHE A 70 -7.22 9.64 1.60
CA PHE A 70 -6.27 9.69 2.71
C PHE A 70 -4.83 9.89 2.23
N LEU A 71 -4.42 9.20 1.16
CA LEU A 71 -3.09 9.36 0.56
C LEU A 71 -2.90 10.75 -0.07
N GLU A 72 -3.92 11.29 -0.72
CA GLU A 72 -3.94 12.65 -1.26
C GLU A 72 -3.87 13.71 -0.15
N CYS A 73 -4.37 13.39 1.04
CA CYS A 73 -4.24 14.25 2.23
C CYS A 73 -2.86 14.15 2.92
N GLY A 74 -1.88 13.50 2.30
CA GLY A 74 -0.48 13.51 2.74
C GLY A 74 -0.06 12.32 3.61
N VAL A 75 -0.84 11.24 3.65
CA VAL A 75 -0.38 9.99 4.29
C VAL A 75 0.81 9.43 3.51
N ASP A 76 1.93 9.16 4.20
CA ASP A 76 3.13 8.58 3.59
C ASP A 76 2.88 7.14 3.10
N MET A 77 2.73 6.97 1.79
CA MET A 77 2.54 5.67 1.14
C MET A 77 3.76 4.73 1.19
N ASN A 78 4.91 5.22 1.67
CA ASN A 78 6.11 4.42 1.90
C ASN A 78 6.30 4.05 3.37
N ARG A 79 5.44 4.56 4.27
CA ARG A 79 5.48 4.23 5.68
C ARG A 79 5.05 2.78 5.89
N LYS A 80 5.93 2.02 6.54
CA LYS A 80 5.64 0.64 6.95
C LYS A 80 4.72 0.65 8.16
N ALA A 81 3.66 -0.14 8.11
CA ALA A 81 2.67 -0.23 9.16
C ALA A 81 2.29 -1.66 9.53
N GLY A 82 1.60 -1.79 10.67
CA GLY A 82 1.16 -3.08 11.20
C GLY A 82 2.29 -3.96 11.75
N TYR A 83 1.92 -5.21 12.05
CA TYR A 83 2.85 -6.22 12.57
C TYR A 83 3.85 -6.69 11.49
N ASP A 84 3.36 -6.83 10.27
CA ASP A 84 4.13 -7.30 9.11
C ASP A 84 4.95 -6.19 8.45
N GLN A 85 4.89 -4.95 8.94
CA GLN A 85 5.60 -3.80 8.37
C GLN A 85 5.31 -3.61 6.86
N ARG A 86 4.05 -3.80 6.46
CA ARG A 86 3.59 -3.62 5.08
C ARG A 86 3.36 -2.14 4.80
N THR A 87 3.72 -1.70 3.61
CA THR A 87 3.33 -0.38 3.08
C THR A 87 1.99 -0.50 2.33
N PRO A 88 1.27 0.61 2.09
CA PRO A 88 0.07 0.61 1.23
C PRO A 88 0.28 -0.10 -0.12
N VAL A 89 1.47 0.04 -0.71
CA VAL A 89 1.84 -0.65 -1.96
C VAL A 89 1.87 -2.18 -1.80
N HIS A 90 2.35 -2.72 -0.67
CA HIS A 90 2.28 -4.16 -0.41
C HIS A 90 0.83 -4.64 -0.34
N VAL A 91 -0.02 -3.89 0.35
CA VAL A 91 -1.43 -4.25 0.53
C VAL A 91 -2.18 -4.21 -0.79
N ALA A 92 -2.04 -3.12 -1.56
CA ALA A 92 -2.66 -2.97 -2.87
C ALA A 92 -2.22 -4.06 -3.85
N ALA A 93 -0.99 -4.56 -3.72
CA ALA A 93 -0.47 -5.65 -4.54
C ALA A 93 -1.13 -7.02 -4.28
N THR A 94 -1.78 -7.20 -3.13
CA THR A 94 -2.42 -8.46 -2.72
C THR A 94 -3.95 -8.47 -2.86
N VAL A 95 -4.55 -7.31 -3.14
CA VAL A 95 -6.00 -7.16 -3.21
C VAL A 95 -6.43 -7.03 -4.67
N THR A 96 -7.35 -7.89 -5.10
CA THR A 96 -7.88 -7.86 -6.46
C THR A 96 -8.83 -6.67 -6.67
N GLY A 97 -8.68 -5.95 -7.79
CA GLY A 97 -9.43 -4.72 -8.07
C GLY A 97 -8.78 -3.44 -7.55
N CYS A 98 -7.59 -3.52 -6.94
CA CYS A 98 -6.82 -2.36 -6.49
C CYS A 98 -5.72 -1.94 -7.49
N GLU A 99 -5.77 -2.41 -8.74
CA GLU A 99 -4.67 -2.21 -9.70
C GLU A 99 -4.54 -0.77 -10.15
N ASP A 100 -5.65 -0.04 -10.28
CA ASP A 100 -5.66 1.38 -10.61
C ASP A 100 -5.08 2.21 -9.44
N LEU A 101 -5.43 1.85 -8.20
CA LEU A 101 -4.86 2.47 -7.00
C LEU A 101 -3.36 2.20 -6.91
N LEU A 102 -2.95 0.97 -7.18
CA LEU A 102 -1.55 0.56 -7.19
C LEU A 102 -0.76 1.32 -8.24
N ALA A 103 -1.27 1.44 -9.47
CA ALA A 103 -0.64 2.23 -10.53
C ALA A 103 -0.49 3.69 -10.09
N TRP A 104 -1.57 4.30 -9.60
CA TRP A 104 -1.56 5.68 -9.11
C TRP A 104 -0.55 5.89 -7.96
N MET A 105 -0.46 4.97 -7.00
CA MET A 105 0.51 5.04 -5.91
C MET A 105 1.95 5.03 -6.46
N LEU A 106 2.25 4.15 -7.42
CA LEU A 106 3.60 4.04 -8.01
C LEU A 106 3.96 5.28 -8.83
N GLU A 107 3.00 5.85 -9.56
CA GLU A 107 3.16 7.12 -10.27
C GLU A 107 3.36 8.31 -9.31
N SER A 108 2.72 8.26 -8.14
CA SER A 108 2.77 9.30 -7.11
C SER A 108 4.00 9.20 -6.18
N GLY A 109 4.99 8.36 -6.52
CA GLY A 109 6.24 8.24 -5.75
C GLY A 109 6.26 7.09 -4.73
N GLY A 110 5.31 6.17 -4.80
CA GLY A 110 5.31 4.92 -4.05
C GLY A 110 6.50 4.05 -4.45
N ASN A 111 7.22 3.51 -3.47
CA ASN A 111 8.41 2.69 -3.68
C ASN A 111 8.06 1.20 -3.71
N PRO A 112 8.06 0.55 -4.89
CA PRO A 112 7.72 -0.87 -5.02
C PRO A 112 8.77 -1.82 -4.45
N ASN A 113 9.98 -1.31 -4.20
CA ASN A 113 11.14 -2.09 -3.75
C ASN A 113 11.31 -2.09 -2.23
N THR A 114 10.36 -1.49 -1.51
CA THR A 114 10.31 -1.62 -0.05
C THR A 114 10.06 -3.07 0.32
N THR A 115 10.70 -3.53 1.39
CA THR A 115 10.48 -4.87 1.94
C THR A 115 9.67 -4.83 3.22
N ASN A 116 8.72 -5.76 3.37
CA ASN A 116 8.00 -5.98 4.60
C ASN A 116 8.90 -6.62 5.68
N ARG A 117 8.34 -6.96 6.84
CA ARG A 117 9.07 -7.60 7.95
C ARG A 117 9.64 -8.98 7.59
N LYS A 118 8.99 -9.70 6.68
CA LYS A 118 9.42 -11.01 6.18
C LYS A 118 10.48 -10.88 5.08
N GLY A 119 10.81 -9.67 4.64
CA GLY A 119 11.75 -9.42 3.56
C GLY A 119 11.13 -9.49 2.17
N TYR A 120 9.81 -9.61 2.04
CA TYR A 120 9.12 -9.63 0.76
C TYR A 120 8.88 -8.22 0.24
N THR A 121 9.02 -8.05 -1.08
CA THR A 121 8.58 -6.86 -1.80
C THR A 121 7.11 -6.97 -2.19
N ALA A 122 6.50 -5.85 -2.60
CA ALA A 122 5.12 -5.86 -3.11
C ALA A 122 4.95 -6.83 -4.30
N LEU A 123 5.95 -6.95 -5.18
CA LEU A 123 5.93 -7.88 -6.31
C LEU A 123 5.97 -9.34 -5.85
N ALA A 124 6.77 -9.66 -4.82
CA ALA A 124 6.81 -10.99 -4.24
C ALA A 124 5.44 -11.40 -3.65
N GLU A 125 4.77 -10.50 -2.92
CA GLU A 125 3.44 -10.76 -2.37
C GLU A 125 2.36 -10.87 -3.48
N ALA A 126 2.43 -10.06 -4.54
CA ALA A 126 1.51 -10.17 -5.68
C ALA A 126 1.60 -11.54 -6.39
N ILE A 127 2.82 -12.08 -6.51
CA ILE A 127 3.04 -13.40 -7.11
C ILE A 127 2.54 -14.50 -6.18
N GLU A 128 2.86 -14.43 -4.88
CA GLU A 128 2.40 -15.41 -3.88
C GLU A 128 0.88 -15.50 -3.81
N THR A 129 0.19 -14.37 -3.96
CA THR A 129 -1.27 -14.27 -3.95
C THR A 129 -1.92 -14.56 -5.31
N GLY A 130 -1.14 -14.69 -6.40
CA GLY A 130 -1.65 -14.91 -7.74
C GLY A 130 -2.29 -13.67 -8.39
N CYS A 131 -2.05 -12.47 -7.86
CA CYS A 131 -2.56 -11.20 -8.37
C CYS A 131 -1.84 -10.81 -9.67
N THR A 132 -2.26 -11.42 -10.78
CA THR A 132 -1.61 -11.29 -12.10
C THR A 132 -1.61 -9.84 -12.60
N GLN A 133 -2.70 -9.10 -12.38
CA GLN A 133 -2.81 -7.73 -12.86
C GLN A 133 -1.94 -6.77 -12.03
N ALA A 134 -1.94 -6.87 -10.71
CA ALA A 134 -1.01 -6.16 -9.84
C ALA A 134 0.46 -6.47 -10.16
N THR A 135 0.78 -7.73 -10.49
CA THR A 135 2.12 -8.16 -10.94
C THR A 135 2.56 -7.43 -12.20
N LYS A 136 1.66 -7.23 -13.17
CA LYS A 136 1.98 -6.49 -14.41
C LYS A 136 2.26 -5.01 -14.10
N VAL A 137 1.41 -4.38 -13.29
CA VAL A 137 1.57 -2.98 -12.86
C VAL A 137 2.93 -2.81 -12.17
N LEU A 138 3.21 -3.60 -11.13
CA LEU A 138 4.47 -3.52 -10.39
C LEU A 138 5.70 -3.70 -11.30
N LYS A 139 5.69 -4.68 -12.21
CA LYS A 139 6.79 -4.86 -13.17
C LYS A 139 6.96 -3.66 -14.10
N SER A 140 5.86 -3.08 -14.60
CA SER A 140 5.93 -1.92 -15.48
C SER A 140 6.52 -0.68 -14.80
N HIS A 141 6.40 -0.59 -13.47
CA HIS A 141 6.99 0.46 -12.64
C HIS A 141 8.34 0.06 -12.01
N GLY A 142 9.03 -0.95 -12.54
CA GLY A 142 10.39 -1.30 -12.11
C GLY A 142 10.48 -1.97 -10.74
N ALA A 143 9.41 -2.62 -10.28
CA ALA A 143 9.45 -3.44 -9.08
C ALA A 143 10.42 -4.61 -9.27
N LEU A 144 11.36 -4.75 -8.33
CA LEU A 144 12.31 -5.83 -8.27
C LEU A 144 11.77 -6.93 -7.36
N LEU A 145 12.12 -8.16 -7.68
CA LEU A 145 12.04 -9.26 -6.72
C LEU A 145 13.19 -9.08 -5.74
N GLY A 146 12.93 -8.30 -4.69
CA GLY A 146 13.89 -8.05 -3.63
C GLY A 146 13.89 -9.17 -2.59
N GLY A 147 15.08 -9.49 -2.07
CA GLY A 147 15.28 -10.25 -0.84
C GLY A 147 15.90 -11.65 -1.01
N PRO A 148 16.43 -12.22 0.09
CA PRO A 148 17.00 -13.58 0.14
C PRO A 148 16.00 -14.69 -0.23
N ASP A 149 14.69 -14.40 -0.20
CA ASP A 149 13.63 -15.34 -0.55
C ASP A 149 13.28 -15.39 -2.05
N THR A 150 13.99 -14.68 -2.93
CA THR A 150 13.82 -14.85 -4.39
C THR A 150 14.00 -16.31 -4.82
N ILE A 151 14.95 -17.02 -4.19
CA ILE A 151 15.18 -18.46 -4.41
C ILE A 151 14.00 -19.29 -3.88
N LYS A 152 13.40 -18.90 -2.75
CA LYS A 152 12.24 -19.58 -2.16
C LYS A 152 10.99 -19.39 -3.03
N LEU A 153 10.73 -18.18 -3.50
CA LEU A 153 9.68 -17.89 -4.48
C LEU A 153 9.87 -18.67 -5.77
N LEU A 154 11.11 -18.72 -6.31
CA LEU A 154 11.41 -19.52 -7.48
C LEU A 154 11.14 -21.00 -7.23
N SER A 155 11.55 -21.52 -6.06
CA SER A 155 11.28 -22.91 -5.67
C SER A 155 9.78 -23.19 -5.53
N THR A 156 9.01 -22.32 -4.90
CA THR A 156 7.56 -22.49 -4.73
C THR A 156 6.83 -22.43 -6.08
N ALA A 157 7.19 -21.49 -6.96
CA ALA A 157 6.62 -21.40 -8.30
C ALA A 157 6.95 -22.66 -9.13
N CYS A 158 8.17 -23.19 -9.02
CA CYS A 158 8.56 -24.46 -9.64
C CYS A 158 7.77 -25.64 -9.08
N VAL A 159 7.58 -25.74 -7.76
CA VAL A 159 6.82 -26.84 -7.10
C VAL A 159 5.34 -26.80 -7.50
N ASN A 160 4.76 -25.61 -7.60
CA ASN A 160 3.36 -25.41 -7.96
C ASN A 160 3.10 -25.50 -9.48
N GLY A 161 4.16 -25.67 -10.30
CA GLY A 161 4.04 -25.65 -11.75
C GLY A 161 3.60 -24.29 -12.32
N ASP A 162 3.77 -23.21 -11.56
CA ASP A 162 3.39 -21.86 -11.96
C ASP A 162 4.42 -21.26 -12.91
N LEU A 163 4.32 -21.63 -14.19
CA LEU A 163 5.18 -21.13 -15.25
C LEU A 163 5.17 -19.59 -15.34
N ASN A 164 4.02 -18.96 -15.10
CA ASN A 164 3.90 -17.50 -15.15
C ASN A 164 4.63 -16.85 -13.98
N GLY A 165 4.54 -17.45 -12.78
CA GLY A 165 5.33 -17.07 -11.60
C GLY A 165 6.83 -17.24 -11.83
N VAL A 166 7.28 -18.36 -12.40
CA VAL A 166 8.70 -18.58 -12.72
C VAL A 166 9.21 -17.57 -13.76
N LEU A 167 8.47 -17.33 -14.84
CA LEU A 167 8.80 -16.33 -15.86
C LEU A 167 8.80 -14.92 -15.27
N ALA A 168 7.88 -14.65 -14.35
CA ALA A 168 7.85 -13.40 -13.61
C ALA A 168 9.07 -13.21 -12.73
N ILE A 169 9.53 -14.28 -12.07
CA ILE A 169 10.66 -14.26 -11.16
C ILE A 169 12.00 -14.08 -11.90
N LEU A 170 12.15 -14.74 -13.05
CA LEU A 170 13.40 -14.71 -13.82
C LEU A 170 13.58 -13.44 -14.67
N GLY A 171 12.62 -12.51 -14.67
CA GLY A 171 12.75 -11.22 -15.38
C GLY A 171 12.91 -11.34 -16.91
N ARG A 172 12.64 -12.51 -17.49
CA ARG A 172 12.63 -12.66 -18.94
C ARG A 172 11.26 -12.23 -19.47
N ALA A 173 11.20 -10.96 -19.88
CA ALA A 173 10.48 -10.65 -21.10
C ALA A 173 10.86 -11.69 -22.15
N GLY A 174 9.87 -12.28 -22.82
CA GLY A 174 10.08 -13.28 -23.85
C GLY A 174 11.20 -12.86 -24.80
N GLY A 175 12.03 -13.81 -25.18
CA GLY A 175 12.96 -13.62 -26.27
C GLY A 175 12.20 -13.08 -27.48
N GLY A 176 12.61 -11.91 -27.94
CA GLY A 176 12.53 -11.59 -29.36
C GLY A 176 13.61 -12.41 -30.06
N ALA A 177 13.23 -13.59 -30.52
CA ALA A 177 13.82 -14.17 -31.70
C ALA A 177 13.31 -13.35 -32.90
N GLY A 178 14.22 -12.90 -33.76
CA GLY A 178 13.95 -12.10 -34.96
C GLY A 178 15.16 -11.30 -35.37
#